data_AF-A0A9E6RQX9-F1
#
_entry.id   AF-A0A9E6RQX9-F1
#
_cell.length_a   1.000
_cell.length_b   1.000
_cell.length_c   1.000
_cell.angle_alpha   90.00
_cell.angle_beta   90.00
_cell.angle_gamma   90.00
#
_symmetry.space_group_name_H-M   'P 1'
#
loop_
_entity.id
_entity.type
_entity.pdbx_description
1 polymer ?
#
loop_
_entity_poly.entity_id
_entity_poly.type
_entity_poly.pdbx_seq_one_letter_code
_entity_poly.pdbx_strand_id
1 'polypeptide(L)'
;MPFNYLLLSGCLLPNKTSHKEDGVEVRLEPESGETVLFFHIDDQSNPNCRLRQLLRLDQAGMKMCDLIVFYAKDSTRVLCFVELKGNKIANAKEQVKNTYIHFNKKLKDSGLSGEFTSKCYIVSDGSVPQEYDKYKEELKSIFGEGNYHISRNSDLGNFLRGERYQPKGKNQRNKNKGK
;
A
#
# COMPACT_ATOMS: atom_id res chain seq x y z
N MET A 1 0.64 21.24 1.82
CA MET A 1 1.33 20.00 2.21
C MET A 1 0.39 18.81 2.08
N PRO A 2 0.71 17.78 1.28
CA PRO A 2 -0.10 16.56 1.15
C PRO A 2 -0.40 15.86 2.47
N PHE A 3 0.56 15.83 3.41
CA PHE A 3 0.35 15.25 4.73
C PHE A 3 -0.67 16.00 5.58
N ASN A 4 -0.59 17.34 5.63
CA ASN A 4 -1.61 18.14 6.32
C ASN A 4 -2.98 17.87 5.71
N TYR A 5 -3.05 17.69 4.39
CA TYR A 5 -4.30 17.34 3.74
C TYR A 5 -4.79 15.95 4.18
N LEU A 6 -3.93 14.92 4.15
CA LEU A 6 -4.29 13.58 4.61
C LEU A 6 -4.78 13.58 6.06
N LEU A 7 -4.13 14.33 6.95
CA LEU A 7 -4.45 14.42 8.38
C LEU A 7 -5.69 15.27 8.69
N LEU A 8 -5.91 16.36 7.96
CA LEU A 8 -6.94 17.37 8.26
C LEU A 8 -8.19 17.25 7.37
N SER A 9 -8.22 16.29 6.45
CA SER A 9 -9.39 16.04 5.59
C SER A 9 -10.09 14.74 5.96
N GLY A 10 -11.20 14.45 5.27
CA GLY A 10 -11.95 13.21 5.44
C GLY A 10 -11.24 11.95 4.95
N CYS A 11 -9.95 12.01 4.58
CA CYS A 11 -9.18 10.83 4.18
C CYS A 11 -8.75 9.99 5.39
N LEU A 12 -8.38 10.61 6.52
CA LEU A 12 -7.94 9.87 7.71
C LEU A 12 -9.08 8.98 8.24
N LEU A 13 -8.76 7.73 8.57
CA LEU A 13 -9.64 6.81 9.28
C LEU A 13 -9.24 6.76 10.77
N PRO A 14 -9.88 7.55 11.65
CA PRO A 14 -9.44 7.65 13.04
C PRO A 14 -9.65 6.34 13.78
N ASN A 15 -8.66 5.94 14.59
CA ASN A 15 -8.70 4.73 15.42
C ASN A 15 -8.92 3.43 14.62
N LYS A 16 -8.50 3.39 13.35
CA LYS A 16 -8.58 2.19 12.51
C LYS A 16 -7.19 1.58 12.29
N THR A 17 -7.13 0.27 12.48
CA THR A 17 -5.97 -0.60 12.17
C THR A 17 -6.24 -1.50 10.96
N SER A 18 -7.45 -1.43 10.41
CA SER A 18 -7.83 -2.16 9.20
C SER A 18 -8.82 -1.37 8.34
N HIS A 19 -8.90 -1.76 7.07
CA HIS A 19 -9.88 -1.26 6.13
C HIS A 19 -10.32 -2.39 5.20
N LYS A 20 -11.62 -2.46 4.91
CA LYS A 20 -12.24 -3.50 4.11
C LYS A 20 -13.15 -2.90 3.06
N GLU A 21 -13.01 -3.36 1.83
CA GLU A 21 -13.82 -2.95 0.69
C GLU A 21 -14.11 -4.15 -0.22
N ASP A 22 -15.35 -4.31 -0.67
CA ASP A 22 -15.80 -5.41 -1.54
C ASP A 22 -15.32 -6.82 -1.12
N GLY A 23 -15.28 -7.06 0.19
CA GLY A 23 -14.86 -8.36 0.75
C GLY A 23 -13.34 -8.52 0.94
N VAL A 24 -12.53 -7.61 0.41
CA VAL A 24 -11.06 -7.60 0.54
C VAL A 24 -10.66 -6.69 1.70
N GLU A 25 -9.77 -7.16 2.57
CA GLU A 25 -9.31 -6.42 3.74
C GLU A 25 -7.79 -6.25 3.72
N VAL A 26 -7.33 -5.13 4.25
CA VAL A 26 -5.97 -4.95 4.77
C VAL A 26 -6.00 -4.54 6.22
N ARG A 27 -5.01 -5.00 6.98
CA ARG A 27 -4.88 -4.69 8.40
C ARG A 27 -3.42 -4.62 8.83
N LEU A 28 -3.19 -3.89 9.91
CA LEU A 28 -1.92 -3.86 10.64
C LEU A 28 -2.22 -3.48 12.08
N GLU A 29 -2.02 -4.43 12.99
CA GLU A 29 -2.08 -4.16 14.43
C GLU A 29 -0.76 -3.55 14.90
N PRO A 30 -0.78 -2.31 15.43
CA PRO A 30 0.44 -1.63 15.86
C PRO A 30 1.04 -2.32 17.09
N GLU A 31 2.35 -2.55 17.05
CA GLU A 31 3.13 -2.97 18.21
C GLU A 31 3.58 -1.76 19.04
N SER A 32 4.17 -2.04 20.21
CA SER A 32 4.72 -0.98 21.08
C SER A 32 5.74 -0.12 20.31
N GLY A 33 5.56 1.21 20.39
CA GLY A 33 6.40 2.19 19.70
C GLY A 33 6.05 2.39 18.22
N GLU A 34 5.05 1.69 17.68
CA GLU A 34 4.59 1.87 16.30
C GLU A 34 3.49 2.92 16.21
N THR A 35 3.53 3.75 15.17
CA THR A 35 2.43 4.62 14.75
C THR A 35 1.94 4.18 13.39
N VAL A 36 0.64 3.94 13.27
CA VAL A 36 0.01 3.47 12.04
C VAL A 36 -1.22 4.32 11.77
N LEU A 37 -1.30 4.91 10.58
CA LEU A 37 -2.44 5.72 10.15
C LEU A 37 -2.94 5.22 8.80
N PHE A 38 -4.23 4.92 8.73
CA PHE A 38 -4.91 4.56 7.49
C PHE A 38 -5.60 5.80 6.90
N PHE A 39 -5.36 6.05 5.63
CA PHE A 39 -6.03 7.09 4.86
C PHE A 39 -6.80 6.44 3.72
N HIS A 40 -8.13 6.58 3.70
CA HIS A 40 -8.99 6.17 2.59
C HIS A 40 -9.12 7.31 1.59
N ILE A 41 -8.48 7.14 0.44
CA ILE A 41 -8.19 8.25 -0.47
C ILE A 41 -8.98 8.23 -1.77
N ASP A 42 -9.57 7.09 -2.14
CA ASP A 42 -10.42 7.00 -3.31
C ASP A 42 -11.73 7.77 -3.06
N ASP A 43 -11.96 8.81 -3.86
CA ASP A 43 -13.10 9.70 -3.69
C ASP A 43 -14.42 9.10 -4.19
N GLN A 44 -14.36 8.01 -4.96
CA GLN A 44 -15.55 7.27 -5.40
C GLN A 44 -16.16 6.50 -4.24
N SER A 45 -15.33 5.93 -3.38
CA SER A 45 -15.73 5.20 -2.17
C SER A 45 -15.68 6.05 -0.89
N ASN A 46 -14.95 7.18 -0.89
CA ASN A 46 -14.90 8.17 0.19
C ASN A 46 -15.10 9.61 -0.32
N PRO A 47 -16.36 10.09 -0.45
CA PRO A 47 -16.64 11.42 -0.97
C PRO A 47 -16.14 12.57 -0.08
N ASN A 48 -15.73 12.29 1.17
CA ASN A 48 -15.18 13.29 2.09
C ASN A 48 -13.67 13.52 1.89
N CYS A 49 -12.98 12.64 1.16
CA CYS A 49 -11.58 12.82 0.81
C CYS A 49 -11.46 13.57 -0.52
N ARG A 50 -10.83 14.76 -0.52
CA ARG A 50 -10.58 15.53 -1.75
C ARG A 50 -9.13 15.47 -2.21
N LEU A 51 -8.44 14.36 -1.90
CA LEU A 51 -7.05 14.17 -2.28
C LEU A 51 -6.91 14.14 -3.81
N ARG A 52 -7.89 13.56 -4.53
CA ARG A 52 -7.90 13.49 -5.99
C ARG A 52 -7.80 14.85 -6.66
N GLN A 53 -8.58 15.82 -6.20
CA GLN A 53 -8.58 17.19 -6.70
C GLN A 53 -7.25 17.89 -6.37
N LEU A 54 -6.71 17.65 -5.16
CA LEU A 54 -5.39 18.18 -4.78
C LEU A 54 -4.28 17.65 -5.70
N LEU A 55 -4.34 16.37 -6.07
CA LEU A 55 -3.40 15.71 -6.97
C LEU A 55 -3.67 16.00 -8.47
N ARG A 56 -4.78 16.69 -8.78
CA ARG A 56 -5.26 17.01 -10.15
C ARG A 56 -5.46 15.77 -11.02
N LEU A 57 -5.88 14.66 -10.41
CA LEU A 57 -6.11 13.39 -11.10
C LEU A 57 -7.50 13.31 -11.75
N ASP A 58 -8.43 14.16 -11.31
CA ASP A 58 -9.74 14.41 -11.91
C ASP A 58 -9.64 14.95 -13.34
N GLN A 59 -8.76 15.93 -13.57
CA GLN A 59 -8.55 16.55 -14.88
C GLN A 59 -7.98 15.59 -15.93
N ALA A 60 -7.27 14.55 -15.49
CA ALA A 60 -6.62 13.57 -16.36
C ALA A 60 -7.45 12.29 -16.54
N GLY A 61 -8.63 12.17 -15.90
CA GLY A 61 -9.41 10.93 -15.89
C GLY A 61 -8.68 9.74 -15.25
N MET A 62 -7.65 10.01 -14.45
CA MET A 62 -6.80 8.98 -13.85
C MET A 62 -7.45 8.45 -12.58
N LYS A 63 -7.32 7.14 -12.37
CA LYS A 63 -7.75 6.47 -11.13
C LYS A 63 -6.65 6.50 -10.07
N MET A 64 -7.08 6.54 -8.82
CA MET A 64 -6.23 6.44 -7.64
C MET A 64 -6.31 5.06 -7.03
N CYS A 65 -5.37 4.75 -6.14
CA CYS A 65 -5.51 3.59 -5.27
C CYS A 65 -6.43 3.88 -4.08
N ASP A 66 -6.92 2.84 -3.43
CA ASP A 66 -7.92 3.00 -2.36
C ASP A 66 -7.34 3.65 -1.11
N LEU A 67 -6.12 3.27 -0.72
CA LEU A 67 -5.55 3.63 0.58
C LEU A 67 -4.11 4.17 0.47
N ILE A 68 -3.78 5.05 1.41
CA ILE A 68 -2.39 5.27 1.85
C ILE A 68 -2.30 4.83 3.31
N VAL A 69 -1.29 4.02 3.64
CA VAL A 69 -0.98 3.64 5.02
C VAL A 69 0.35 4.26 5.40
N PHE A 70 0.34 5.10 6.44
CA PHE A 70 1.55 5.61 7.06
C PHE A 70 1.97 4.68 8.20
N TYR A 71 3.25 4.31 8.21
CA TYR A 71 3.87 3.54 9.28
C TYR A 71 5.11 4.27 9.78
N ALA A 72 5.26 4.33 11.11
CA ALA A 72 6.43 4.87 11.76
C ALA A 72 6.84 4.04 12.98
N LYS A 73 8.14 3.81 13.12
CA LYS A 73 8.79 3.22 14.30
C LYS A 73 10.22 3.74 14.35
N ASP A 74 10.67 4.25 15.48
CA ASP A 74 12.00 4.87 15.64
C ASP A 74 12.29 5.94 14.56
N SER A 75 13.34 5.77 13.75
CA SER A 75 13.67 6.62 12.59
C SER A 75 13.00 6.17 11.29
N THR A 76 12.32 5.02 11.28
CA THR A 76 11.67 4.48 10.08
C THR A 76 10.37 5.23 9.80
N ARG A 77 10.22 5.72 8.58
CA ARG A 77 8.99 6.33 8.06
C ARG A 77 8.65 5.65 6.74
N VAL A 78 7.44 5.14 6.63
CA VAL A 78 6.96 4.45 5.43
C VAL A 78 5.63 5.05 5.00
N LEU A 79 5.49 5.32 3.72
CA LEU A 79 4.21 5.51 3.06
C LEU A 79 3.94 4.34 2.13
N CYS A 80 2.91 3.57 2.43
CA CYS A 80 2.47 2.46 1.61
C CYS A 80 1.23 2.84 0.81
N PHE A 81 1.31 2.76 -0.51
CA PHE A 81 0.20 2.94 -1.43
C PHE A 81 -0.48 1.58 -1.63
N VAL A 82 -1.74 1.48 -1.22
CA VAL A 82 -2.44 0.20 -1.14
C VAL A 82 -3.66 0.21 -2.04
N GLU A 83 -3.74 -0.81 -2.90
CA GLU A 83 -4.93 -1.10 -3.71
C GLU A 83 -5.58 -2.39 -3.20
N LEU A 84 -6.86 -2.30 -2.90
CA LEU A 84 -7.78 -3.41 -2.69
C LEU A 84 -8.46 -3.67 -4.04
N LYS A 85 -8.83 -4.92 -4.34
CA LYS A 85 -9.44 -5.32 -5.63
C LYS A 85 -8.45 -5.43 -6.80
N GLY A 86 -7.35 -6.13 -6.58
CA GLY A 86 -6.46 -6.60 -7.64
C GLY A 86 -7.01 -7.72 -8.53
N ASN A 87 -8.32 -7.82 -8.78
CA ASN A 87 -8.87 -8.80 -9.74
C ASN A 87 -8.30 -8.56 -11.16
N LYS A 88 -7.87 -7.32 -11.43
CA LYS A 88 -7.06 -6.91 -12.57
C LYS A 88 -5.80 -6.21 -12.07
N ILE A 89 -4.74 -6.99 -11.85
CA ILE A 89 -3.43 -6.49 -11.38
C ILE A 89 -2.89 -5.34 -12.24
N ALA A 90 -3.16 -5.35 -13.56
CA ALA A 90 -2.77 -4.27 -14.46
C ALA A 90 -3.36 -2.91 -14.04
N ASN A 91 -4.64 -2.88 -13.67
CA ASN A 91 -5.33 -1.66 -13.24
C ASN A 91 -4.81 -1.21 -11.87
N ALA A 92 -4.73 -2.15 -10.93
CA ALA A 92 -4.22 -1.91 -9.59
C ALA A 92 -2.82 -1.26 -9.61
N LYS A 93 -1.94 -1.79 -10.47
CA LYS A 93 -0.59 -1.27 -10.71
C LYS A 93 -0.62 0.18 -11.23
N GLU A 94 -1.48 0.50 -12.20
CA GLU A 94 -1.61 1.88 -12.69
C GLU A 94 -2.19 2.82 -11.62
N GLN A 95 -3.15 2.36 -10.80
CA GLN A 95 -3.72 3.13 -9.70
C GLN A 95 -2.68 3.52 -8.63
N VAL A 96 -1.88 2.56 -8.14
CA VAL A 96 -0.82 2.85 -7.18
C VAL A 96 0.27 3.73 -7.79
N LYS A 97 0.62 3.52 -9.06
CA LYS A 97 1.61 4.33 -9.79
C LYS A 97 1.15 5.78 -9.96
N ASN A 98 -0.08 6.01 -10.44
CA ASN A 98 -0.63 7.34 -10.64
C ASN A 98 -0.69 8.11 -9.32
N THR A 99 -1.18 7.45 -8.27
CA THR A 99 -1.25 8.04 -6.93
C THR A 99 0.13 8.41 -6.43
N TYR A 100 1.09 7.48 -6.49
CA TYR A 100 2.47 7.73 -6.06
C TYR A 100 3.13 8.88 -6.81
N ILE A 101 3.09 8.89 -8.15
CA ILE A 101 3.76 9.92 -8.96
C ILE A 101 3.24 11.31 -8.61
N HIS A 102 1.92 11.47 -8.55
CA HIS A 102 1.32 12.78 -8.28
C HIS A 102 1.49 13.20 -6.82
N PHE A 103 1.35 12.27 -5.89
CA PHE A 103 1.57 12.54 -4.46
C PHE A 103 3.03 12.93 -4.19
N ASN A 104 3.98 12.16 -4.73
CA ASN A 104 5.40 12.43 -4.56
C ASN A 104 5.83 13.75 -5.24
N LYS A 105 5.26 14.10 -6.40
CA LYS A 105 5.47 15.42 -6.99
C LYS A 105 5.06 16.54 -6.04
N LYS A 106 3.88 16.44 -5.42
CA LYS A 106 3.42 17.44 -4.44
C LYS A 106 4.29 17.52 -3.19
N LEU A 107 4.87 16.41 -2.75
CA LEU A 107 5.81 16.39 -1.63
C LEU A 107 7.15 17.03 -2.00
N LYS A 108 7.68 16.75 -3.20
CA LYS A 108 8.88 17.39 -3.74
C LYS A 108 8.71 18.90 -3.84
N ASP A 109 7.58 19.34 -4.39
CA ASP A 109 7.23 20.78 -4.48
C ASP A 109 7.15 21.45 -3.09
N SER A 110 6.95 20.65 -2.03
CA SER A 110 6.87 21.12 -0.64
C SER A 110 8.18 20.92 0.16
N GLY A 111 9.27 20.46 -0.47
CA GLY A 111 10.57 20.25 0.17
C GLY A 111 10.69 19.02 1.06
N LEU A 112 9.73 18.08 1.03
CA LEU A 112 9.72 16.86 1.88
C LEU A 112 10.19 15.60 1.13
N SER A 113 11.04 15.76 0.12
CA SER A 113 11.52 14.63 -0.68
C SER A 113 12.54 13.79 0.09
N GLY A 114 12.34 12.47 0.16
CA GLY A 114 13.32 11.53 0.73
C GLY A 114 13.19 11.27 2.23
N GLU A 115 12.20 11.86 2.91
CA GLU A 115 11.96 11.70 4.35
C GLU A 115 11.29 10.36 4.74
N PHE A 116 10.94 9.52 3.75
CA PHE A 116 10.26 8.26 3.97
C PHE A 116 10.53 7.26 2.85
N THR A 117 10.40 5.97 3.18
CA THR A 117 10.39 4.89 2.20
C THR A 117 9.00 4.77 1.59
N SER A 118 8.92 4.83 0.26
CA SER A 118 7.67 4.56 -0.46
C SER A 118 7.53 3.06 -0.69
N LYS A 119 6.38 2.49 -0.36
CA LYS A 119 6.05 1.09 -0.63
C LYS A 119 4.73 0.98 -1.39
N CYS A 120 4.49 -0.14 -2.06
CA CYS A 120 3.15 -0.47 -2.57
C CYS A 120 2.70 -1.87 -2.16
N TYR A 121 1.40 -2.00 -1.94
CA TYR A 121 0.77 -3.28 -1.61
C TYR A 121 -0.51 -3.45 -2.42
N ILE A 122 -0.57 -4.48 -3.25
CA ILE A 122 -1.76 -4.81 -4.04
C ILE A 122 -2.35 -6.09 -3.47
N VAL A 123 -3.58 -6.01 -2.96
CA VAL A 123 -4.33 -7.20 -2.53
C VAL A 123 -5.07 -7.77 -3.72
N SER A 124 -4.65 -8.95 -4.17
CA SER A 124 -5.26 -9.65 -5.31
C SER A 124 -5.83 -10.98 -4.85
N ASP A 125 -7.15 -11.13 -4.94
CA ASP A 125 -7.89 -12.38 -4.75
C ASP A 125 -7.96 -13.22 -6.04
N GLY A 126 -7.68 -12.61 -7.20
CA GLY A 126 -7.75 -13.21 -8.52
C GLY A 126 -6.65 -14.23 -8.83
N SER A 127 -6.77 -14.83 -10.01
CA SER A 127 -5.72 -15.67 -10.61
C SER A 127 -4.52 -14.82 -11.03
N VAL A 128 -3.33 -15.40 -10.93
CA VAL A 128 -2.10 -14.76 -11.38
C VAL A 128 -2.17 -14.59 -12.92
N PRO A 129 -2.08 -13.37 -13.46
CA PRO A 129 -2.13 -13.13 -14.89
C PRO A 129 -0.81 -13.55 -15.56
N GLN A 130 -0.83 -13.76 -16.87
CA GLN A 130 0.36 -14.14 -17.64
C GLN A 130 1.48 -13.08 -17.56
N GLU A 131 1.13 -11.79 -17.49
CA GLU A 131 2.07 -10.66 -17.40
C GLU A 131 2.53 -10.34 -15.96
N TYR A 132 2.32 -11.26 -15.01
CA TYR A 132 2.61 -10.99 -13.60
C TYR A 132 4.05 -10.53 -13.34
N ASP A 133 5.04 -11.17 -13.95
CA ASP A 133 6.45 -10.80 -13.76
C ASP A 133 6.75 -9.40 -14.33
N LYS A 134 6.15 -9.04 -15.46
CA LYS A 134 6.25 -7.69 -16.02
C LYS A 134 5.69 -6.65 -15.05
N TYR A 135 4.53 -6.91 -14.45
CA TYR A 135 3.94 -6.00 -13.46
C TYR A 135 4.83 -5.84 -12.22
N LYS A 136 5.50 -6.91 -11.77
CA LYS A 136 6.46 -6.85 -10.67
C LYS A 136 7.68 -6.01 -11.02
N GLU A 137 8.25 -6.17 -12.21
CA GLU A 137 9.40 -5.37 -12.66
C GLU A 137 9.03 -3.88 -12.79
N GLU A 138 7.83 -3.58 -13.25
CA GLU A 138 7.34 -2.19 -13.28
C GLU A 138 7.21 -1.60 -11.86
N LEU A 139 6.59 -2.32 -10.92
CA LEU A 139 6.48 -1.86 -9.53
C LEU A 139 7.86 -1.71 -8.87
N LYS A 140 8.76 -2.66 -9.13
CA LYS A 140 10.16 -2.60 -8.68
C LYS A 140 10.87 -1.36 -9.19
N SER A 141 10.68 -0.99 -10.46
CA SER A 141 11.28 0.22 -11.04
C SER A 141 10.78 1.52 -10.38
N ILE A 142 9.57 1.51 -9.81
CA ILE A 142 8.92 2.67 -9.20
C ILE A 142 9.26 2.79 -7.71
N PHE A 143 9.15 1.69 -6.96
CA PHE A 143 9.25 1.67 -5.50
C PHE A 143 10.61 1.15 -4.99
N GLY A 144 11.37 0.46 -5.85
CA GLY A 144 12.62 -0.21 -5.49
C GLY A 144 12.43 -1.67 -5.04
N GLU A 145 13.53 -2.41 -5.02
CA GLU A 145 13.58 -3.80 -4.57
C GLU A 145 13.08 -3.92 -3.12
N GLY A 146 12.22 -4.91 -2.85
CA GLY A 146 11.65 -5.14 -1.51
C GLY A 146 10.57 -4.16 -1.06
N ASN A 147 10.26 -3.12 -1.84
CA ASN A 147 9.27 -2.10 -1.50
C ASN A 147 7.93 -2.27 -2.23
N TYR A 148 7.67 -3.44 -2.82
CA TYR A 148 6.42 -3.74 -3.48
C TYR A 148 5.98 -5.16 -3.14
N HIS A 149 4.66 -5.38 -3.04
CA HIS A 149 4.11 -6.71 -2.85
C HIS A 149 2.74 -6.82 -3.53
N ILE A 150 2.52 -7.93 -4.23
CA ILE A 150 1.20 -8.35 -4.71
C ILE A 150 0.86 -9.63 -3.95
N SER A 151 -0.20 -9.62 -3.15
CA SER A 151 -0.45 -10.69 -2.18
C SER A 151 -1.93 -10.92 -1.94
N ARG A 152 -2.26 -12.11 -1.44
CA ARG A 152 -3.58 -12.44 -0.85
C ARG A 152 -3.63 -12.18 0.65
N ASN A 153 -2.48 -11.91 1.27
CA ASN A 153 -2.39 -11.66 2.70
C ASN A 153 -2.95 -10.26 3.01
N SER A 154 -3.93 -10.19 3.90
CA SER A 154 -4.48 -8.93 4.41
C SER A 154 -3.54 -8.23 5.38
N ASP A 155 -2.61 -8.96 6.00
CA ASP A 155 -1.70 -8.40 7.01
C ASP A 155 -0.50 -7.69 6.37
N LEU A 156 -0.42 -6.38 6.60
CA LEU A 156 0.67 -5.52 6.11
C LEU A 156 1.90 -5.52 7.04
N GLY A 157 1.81 -6.05 8.25
CA GLY A 157 2.78 -5.86 9.33
C GLY A 157 4.21 -6.19 8.92
N ASN A 158 4.49 -7.44 8.55
CA ASN A 158 5.83 -7.88 8.15
C ASN A 158 6.37 -7.06 6.97
N PHE A 159 5.50 -6.71 6.03
CA PHE A 159 5.89 -5.93 4.86
C PHE A 159 6.30 -4.51 5.23
N LEU A 160 5.53 -3.81 6.08
CA LEU A 160 5.88 -2.45 6.50
C LEU A 160 7.10 -2.43 7.42
N ARG A 161 7.20 -3.41 8.34
CA ARG A 161 8.34 -3.61 9.24
C ARG A 161 9.65 -3.96 8.52
N GLY A 162 9.58 -4.37 7.25
CA GLY A 162 10.77 -4.74 6.47
C GLY A 162 11.30 -6.13 6.81
N GLU A 163 10.47 -6.98 7.42
CA GLU A 163 10.82 -8.37 7.65
C GLU A 163 10.88 -9.11 6.30
N ARG A 164 11.96 -9.88 6.09
CA ARG A 164 12.04 -10.75 4.91
C ARG A 164 10.89 -11.75 4.98
N TYR A 165 10.06 -11.76 3.94
CA TYR A 165 8.99 -12.75 3.79
C TYR A 165 9.57 -14.16 3.91
N GLN A 166 9.28 -14.84 5.02
CA GLN A 166 9.50 -16.28 5.13
C GLN A 166 8.20 -16.98 4.72
N PRO A 167 8.21 -17.78 3.63
CA PRO A 167 7.03 -18.56 3.27
C PRO A 167 6.68 -19.50 4.44
N LYS A 168 5.47 -19.36 4.98
CA LYS A 168 4.93 -20.32 5.95
C LYS A 168 4.76 -21.67 5.24
N GLY A 169 5.69 -22.59 5.48
CA GLY A 169 5.49 -24.02 5.22
C GLY A 169 6.54 -24.70 4.35
N LYS A 170 7.61 -25.20 4.98
CA LYS A 170 7.90 -26.63 4.86
C LYS A 170 7.84 -27.19 6.27
N ASN A 171 6.72 -27.82 6.61
CA ASN A 171 6.72 -28.81 7.68
C ASN A 171 7.80 -29.83 7.30
N GLN A 172 8.97 -29.78 7.95
CA GLN A 172 9.84 -30.93 8.02
C GLN A 172 9.03 -32.01 8.74
N ARG A 173 8.31 -32.82 7.96
CA ARG A 173 7.90 -34.15 8.41
C ARG A 173 9.19 -34.86 8.77
N ASN A 174 9.52 -34.88 10.05
CA ASN A 174 10.44 -35.84 10.63
C ASN A 174 9.99 -37.22 10.16
N LYS A 175 10.67 -37.75 9.14
CA LYS A 175 10.66 -39.18 8.87
C LYS A 175 11.47 -39.82 10.00
N ASN A 176 10.79 -40.11 11.11
CA ASN A 176 11.18 -41.26 11.91
C ASN A 176 10.92 -42.50 11.06
N LYS A 177 11.96 -42.92 10.34
CA LYS A 177 12.26 -44.33 10.04
C LYS A 177 13.60 -44.55 10.73
N GLY A 178 13.71 -45.23 11.86
CA GLY A 178 13.22 -46.58 12.07
C GLY A 178 14.16 -47.56 11.37
N LYS A 179 15.36 -47.72 11.94
CA LYS A 179 16.11 -48.97 12.13
C LYS A 179 17.42 -48.65 12.84
#